data_AF-A0A964EQC3-F1
#
_entry.id   AF-A0A964EQC3-F1
#
_cell.length_a   1.000
_cell.length_b   1.000
_cell.length_c   1.000
_cell.angle_alpha   90.00
_cell.angle_beta   90.00
_cell.angle_gamma   90.00
#
_symmetry.space_group_name_H-M   'P 1'
#
loop_
_entity.id
_entity.type
_entity.pdbx_description
1 polymer ?
#
loop_
_entity_poly.entity_id
_entity_poly.type
_entity_poly.pdbx_seq_one_letter_code
_entity_poly.pdbx_strand_id
1 'polypeptide(L)'
;MGLDARQLNLWRLGIAAWLALETVLMAAMTASEGGLYKSWLDAPGTIGAITTRPWLIWLIAAVALGGIVDFARRRDGLLGGIIYLVAMAVLDRGFAAAHGTFGLRFYFSGLLLLGWIVGRIAARVLGLDPRRSPAERLEVERFAATAALALFTTAYVNACASKLLAPDLTWHDADHLRLVILSRMMPEGTLSHALQAFLVSHPNAVRFLNVYTLIIEGGAPLLLLGPRIRMVWGTLLLSFHLGVYLSLQIFWGSAIYLVTLLGFPWHRLPWLSARLGPAPAPLTAAPAASRARPLLVFAPLALALLALWLVPIEPLRNPVDTNPADGSTGMQLGARTDRVGPLHAGLPMSAGWQVETLHVTHDAIYAELRAGNTRHVTMGMALASNPSYGSLRDIGDLAIWYQPTDTAPEDFAPAVDALAAFLQTLAPEGQSVAAALQSAAQADGFDIELLQGAP
;
A
#
# COMPACT_ATOMS: atom_id res chain seq x y z
N MET A 1 -12.47 -6.19 28.10
CA MET A 1 -13.00 -6.67 26.81
C MET A 1 -14.10 -7.75 26.86
N GLY A 2 -14.16 -8.62 27.88
CA GLY A 2 -15.27 -9.58 28.00
C GLY A 2 -15.36 -10.63 26.88
N LEU A 3 -14.21 -10.99 26.28
CA LEU A 3 -14.14 -12.03 25.25
C LEU A 3 -14.20 -13.42 25.89
N ASP A 4 -15.13 -14.25 25.41
CA ASP A 4 -15.22 -15.66 25.78
C ASP A 4 -14.37 -16.53 24.85
N ALA A 5 -14.20 -17.81 25.22
CA ALA A 5 -13.37 -18.75 24.46
C ALA A 5 -13.88 -18.95 23.02
N ARG A 6 -15.19 -18.89 22.80
CA ARG A 6 -15.80 -19.08 21.48
C ARG A 6 -15.48 -17.92 20.56
N GLN A 7 -15.67 -16.69 21.01
CA GLN A 7 -15.34 -15.49 20.24
C GLN A 7 -13.84 -15.43 19.91
N LEU A 8 -12.97 -15.77 20.87
CA LEU A 8 -11.52 -15.82 20.64
C LEU A 8 -11.14 -16.85 19.59
N ASN A 9 -11.77 -18.04 19.63
CA ASN A 9 -11.54 -19.06 18.62
C ASN A 9 -12.04 -18.62 17.24
N LEU A 10 -13.21 -17.97 17.15
CA LEU A 10 -13.72 -17.38 15.91
C LEU A 10 -12.76 -16.33 15.35
N TRP A 11 -12.26 -15.42 16.18
CA TRP A 11 -11.27 -14.42 15.77
C TRP A 11 -10.01 -15.07 15.23
N ARG A 12 -9.43 -16.02 15.97
CA ARG A 12 -8.21 -16.73 15.55
C ARG A 12 -8.39 -17.45 14.22
N LEU A 13 -9.49 -18.19 14.05
CA LEU A 13 -9.79 -18.91 12.82
C LEU A 13 -10.12 -17.98 11.65
N GLY A 14 -10.86 -16.89 11.89
CA GLY A 14 -11.17 -15.90 10.88
C GLY A 14 -9.93 -15.15 10.39
N ILE A 15 -9.06 -14.71 11.31
CA ILE A 15 -7.76 -14.12 10.99
C ILE A 15 -6.94 -15.11 10.16
N ALA A 16 -6.84 -16.36 10.60
CA ALA A 16 -6.10 -17.39 9.85
C ALA A 16 -6.66 -17.65 8.45
N ALA A 17 -7.99 -17.69 8.29
CA ALA A 17 -8.63 -17.90 7.00
C ALA A 17 -8.36 -16.75 6.03
N TRP A 18 -8.44 -15.51 6.51
CA TRP A 18 -8.14 -14.33 5.69
C TRP A 18 -6.67 -14.27 5.28
N LEU A 19 -5.76 -14.52 6.22
CA LEU A 19 -4.32 -14.59 5.97
C LEU A 19 -3.97 -15.67 4.95
N ALA A 20 -4.64 -16.82 4.99
CA ALA A 20 -4.47 -17.86 3.98
C ALA A 20 -4.93 -17.40 2.59
N LEU A 21 -6.07 -16.72 2.49
CA LEU A 21 -6.56 -16.14 1.24
C LEU A 21 -5.59 -15.11 0.67
N GLU A 22 -5.13 -14.16 1.48
CA GLU A 22 -4.14 -13.14 1.06
C GLU A 22 -2.85 -13.77 0.57
N THR A 23 -2.38 -14.83 1.24
CA THR A 23 -1.18 -15.56 0.82
C THR A 23 -1.35 -16.13 -0.58
N VAL A 24 -2.48 -16.78 -0.85
CA VAL A 24 -2.77 -17.38 -2.16
C VAL A 24 -2.88 -16.29 -3.23
N LEU A 25 -3.61 -15.21 -2.95
CA LEU A 25 -3.77 -14.11 -3.90
C LEU A 25 -2.45 -13.43 -4.22
N MET A 26 -1.64 -13.12 -3.20
CA MET A 26 -0.34 -12.48 -3.38
C MET A 26 0.65 -13.39 -4.13
N ALA A 27 0.66 -14.68 -3.82
CA ALA A 27 1.48 -15.65 -4.54
C ALA A 27 1.05 -15.78 -6.01
N ALA A 28 -0.25 -15.86 -6.27
CA ALA A 28 -0.78 -15.95 -7.63
C ALA A 28 -0.40 -14.72 -8.47
N MET A 29 -0.61 -13.50 -7.94
CA MET A 29 -0.26 -12.27 -8.64
C MET A 29 1.25 -12.13 -8.88
N THR A 30 2.06 -12.40 -7.85
CA THR A 30 3.52 -12.33 -7.98
C THR A 30 4.04 -13.37 -9.00
N ALA A 31 3.46 -14.56 -9.01
CA ALA A 31 3.86 -15.63 -9.92
C ALA A 31 3.40 -15.39 -11.37
N SER A 32 2.23 -14.78 -11.59
CA SER A 32 1.75 -14.46 -12.95
C SER A 32 2.54 -13.34 -13.60
N GLU A 33 3.02 -12.37 -12.82
CA GLU A 33 3.67 -11.17 -13.34
C GLU A 33 5.20 -11.22 -13.30
N GLY A 34 5.80 -12.08 -12.45
CA GLY A 34 7.26 -12.19 -12.29
C GLY A 34 8.03 -12.62 -13.56
N GLY A 35 7.35 -13.14 -14.58
CA GLY A 35 7.95 -13.43 -15.89
C GLY A 35 7.97 -12.25 -16.86
N LEU A 36 7.08 -11.28 -16.69
CA LEU A 36 6.88 -10.15 -17.60
C LEU A 36 7.77 -8.96 -17.24
N TYR A 37 8.05 -8.76 -15.95
CA TYR A 37 8.75 -7.57 -15.44
C TYR A 37 10.25 -7.77 -15.18
N LYS A 38 10.88 -8.73 -15.86
CA LYS A 38 12.30 -9.10 -15.68
C LYS A 38 13.29 -7.93 -15.90
N SER A 39 12.85 -6.83 -16.50
CA SER A 39 13.65 -5.64 -16.81
C SER A 39 13.46 -4.45 -15.85
N TRP A 40 12.55 -4.51 -14.88
CA TRP A 40 12.07 -3.29 -14.20
C TRP A 40 12.81 -2.93 -12.92
N LEU A 41 13.41 -3.91 -12.25
CA LEU A 41 14.14 -3.69 -11.02
C LEU A 41 15.35 -4.61 -10.98
N ASP A 42 16.55 -4.01 -10.95
CA ASP A 42 17.77 -4.62 -10.43
C ASP A 42 17.60 -4.88 -8.93
N ALA A 43 16.60 -5.68 -8.53
CA ALA A 43 16.38 -6.06 -7.15
C ALA A 43 17.62 -6.86 -6.70
N PRO A 44 18.53 -6.28 -5.89
CA PRO A 44 19.83 -6.89 -5.71
C PRO A 44 19.70 -8.23 -4.97
N GLY A 45 20.42 -9.24 -5.44
CA GLY A 45 20.62 -10.49 -4.71
C GLY A 45 19.40 -11.41 -4.62
N THR A 46 19.09 -11.89 -3.41
CA THR A 46 18.21 -13.05 -3.19
C THR A 46 16.74 -12.78 -3.45
N ILE A 47 16.27 -11.53 -3.37
CA ILE A 47 14.86 -11.18 -3.62
C ILE A 47 14.53 -11.26 -5.12
N GLY A 48 15.40 -10.73 -5.99
CA GLY A 48 15.24 -10.87 -7.44
C GLY A 48 15.29 -12.34 -7.91
N ALA A 49 16.11 -13.17 -7.25
CA ALA A 49 16.16 -14.60 -7.53
C ALA A 49 14.85 -15.33 -7.16
N ILE A 50 14.11 -14.85 -6.16
CA ILE A 50 12.81 -15.40 -5.75
C ILE A 50 11.72 -14.99 -6.73
N THR A 51 11.65 -13.71 -7.12
CA THR A 51 10.59 -13.19 -8.00
C THR A 51 10.65 -13.74 -9.42
N THR A 52 11.85 -14.07 -9.90
CA THR A 52 12.06 -14.63 -11.25
C THR A 52 11.69 -16.12 -11.38
N ARG A 53 11.36 -16.79 -10.27
CA ARG A 53 11.09 -18.24 -10.24
C ARG A 53 9.72 -18.51 -9.62
N PRO A 54 8.66 -18.70 -10.43
CA PRO A 54 7.29 -18.91 -9.93
C PRO A 54 7.16 -20.05 -8.91
N TRP A 55 7.95 -21.12 -9.05
CA TRP A 55 7.93 -22.24 -8.10
C TRP A 55 8.48 -21.86 -6.71
N LEU A 56 9.42 -20.90 -6.61
CA LEU A 56 9.91 -20.39 -5.32
C LEU A 56 8.83 -19.56 -4.62
N ILE A 57 8.08 -18.75 -5.37
CA ILE A 57 6.93 -18.00 -4.85
C ILE A 57 5.91 -18.95 -4.23
N TRP A 58 5.53 -20.02 -4.96
CA TRP A 58 4.61 -21.03 -4.45
C TRP A 58 5.17 -21.82 -3.27
N LEU A 59 6.48 -22.09 -3.23
CA LEU A 59 7.13 -22.72 -2.09
C LEU A 59 7.04 -21.84 -0.84
N ILE A 60 7.31 -20.54 -0.97
CA ILE A 60 7.18 -19.56 0.14
C ILE A 60 5.72 -19.47 0.59
N ALA A 61 4.78 -19.43 -0.35
CA ALA A 61 3.35 -19.44 -0.05
C ALA A 61 2.95 -20.72 0.71
N ALA A 62 3.47 -21.89 0.33
CA ALA A 62 3.23 -23.14 1.04
C ALA A 62 3.79 -23.12 2.48
N VAL A 63 4.98 -22.54 2.68
CA VAL A 63 5.56 -22.32 4.03
C VAL A 63 4.68 -21.40 4.86
N ALA A 64 4.20 -20.29 4.29
CA ALA A 64 3.26 -19.39 4.95
C ALA A 64 1.97 -20.15 5.32
N LEU A 65 1.35 -20.86 4.38
CA LEU A 65 0.15 -21.66 4.64
C LEU A 65 0.38 -22.73 5.74
N GLY A 66 1.55 -23.35 5.76
CA GLY A 66 1.94 -24.25 6.85
C GLY A 66 1.99 -23.53 8.21
N GLY A 67 2.61 -22.35 8.25
CA GLY A 67 2.68 -21.49 9.43
C GLY A 67 1.30 -21.06 9.94
N ILE A 68 0.38 -20.67 9.05
CA ILE A 68 -0.95 -20.23 9.47
C ILE A 68 -1.84 -21.38 9.93
N VAL A 69 -1.69 -22.57 9.32
CA VAL A 69 -2.35 -23.79 9.79
C VAL A 69 -1.84 -24.18 11.18
N ASP A 70 -0.52 -24.06 11.42
CA ASP A 70 0.07 -24.26 12.74
C ASP A 70 -0.47 -23.27 13.78
N PHE A 71 -0.52 -21.98 13.44
CA PHE A 71 -1.11 -20.92 14.29
C PHE A 71 -2.58 -21.20 14.63
N ALA A 72 -3.38 -21.61 13.64
CA ALA A 72 -4.81 -21.90 13.82
C ALA A 72 -5.06 -23.16 14.67
N ARG A 73 -4.25 -24.21 14.48
CA ARG A 73 -4.46 -25.52 15.13
C ARG A 73 -3.79 -25.61 16.50
N ARG A 74 -2.55 -25.15 16.63
CA ARG A 74 -1.76 -25.38 17.86
C ARG A 74 -2.15 -24.39 18.96
N ARG A 75 -2.08 -24.90 20.19
CA ARG A 75 -2.38 -24.12 21.40
C ARG A 75 -1.35 -23.01 21.58
N ASP A 76 -0.06 -23.30 21.36
CA ASP A 76 1.03 -22.32 21.53
C ASP A 76 1.21 -21.41 20.32
N GLY A 77 1.00 -21.90 19.08
CA GLY A 77 0.89 -21.18 17.79
C GLY A 77 1.90 -20.07 17.44
N LEU A 78 2.87 -19.76 18.30
CA LEU A 78 3.79 -18.63 18.16
C LEU A 78 4.72 -18.86 16.98
N LEU A 79 5.35 -20.04 16.92
CA LEU A 79 6.29 -20.37 15.85
C LEU A 79 5.58 -20.34 14.49
N GLY A 80 4.38 -20.94 14.37
CA GLY A 80 3.58 -20.87 13.16
C GLY A 80 3.27 -19.43 12.72
N GLY A 81 2.88 -18.57 13.67
CA GLY A 81 2.65 -17.15 13.39
C GLY A 81 3.92 -16.41 12.94
N ILE A 82 5.08 -16.66 13.56
CA ILE A 82 6.37 -16.07 13.17
C ILE A 82 6.78 -16.54 11.78
N ILE A 83 6.71 -17.85 11.50
CA ILE A 83 7.00 -18.44 10.19
C ILE A 83 6.14 -17.77 9.13
N TYR A 84 4.85 -17.61 9.40
CA TYR A 84 3.92 -16.95 8.49
C TYR A 84 4.32 -15.49 8.23
N LEU A 85 4.59 -14.70 9.29
CA LEU A 85 4.97 -13.29 9.14
C LEU A 85 6.26 -13.13 8.31
N VAL A 86 7.26 -13.97 8.54
CA VAL A 86 8.52 -13.95 7.78
C VAL A 86 8.30 -14.34 6.33
N ALA A 87 7.56 -15.42 6.07
CA ALA A 87 7.27 -15.88 4.72
C ALA A 87 6.46 -14.83 3.93
N MET A 88 5.46 -14.21 4.55
CA MET A 88 4.68 -13.14 3.94
C MET A 88 5.50 -11.87 3.72
N ALA A 89 6.43 -11.51 4.61
CA ALA A 89 7.30 -10.36 4.38
C ALA A 89 8.22 -10.57 3.16
N VAL A 90 8.70 -11.80 2.94
CA VAL A 90 9.45 -12.14 1.72
C VAL A 90 8.55 -12.09 0.49
N LEU A 91 7.34 -12.62 0.58
CA LEU A 91 6.38 -12.62 -0.51
C LEU A 91 5.93 -11.20 -0.90
N ASP A 92 5.69 -10.33 0.08
CA ASP A 92 5.29 -8.94 -0.09
C ASP A 92 6.40 -8.09 -0.72
N ARG A 93 7.66 -8.31 -0.32
CA ARG A 93 8.82 -7.72 -1.02
C ARG A 93 8.95 -8.23 -2.45
N GLY A 94 8.67 -9.51 -2.68
CA GLY A 94 8.65 -10.07 -4.02
C GLY A 94 7.54 -9.47 -4.88
N PHE A 95 6.35 -9.29 -4.31
CA PHE A 95 5.22 -8.62 -4.93
C PHE A 95 5.60 -7.17 -5.29
N ALA A 96 6.16 -6.42 -4.34
CA ALA A 96 6.57 -5.03 -4.56
C ALA A 96 7.65 -4.92 -5.65
N ALA A 97 8.61 -5.84 -5.67
CA ALA A 97 9.61 -5.90 -6.71
C ALA A 97 9.05 -6.33 -8.09
N ALA A 98 7.91 -7.03 -8.14
CA ALA A 98 7.27 -7.40 -9.40
C ALA A 98 6.34 -6.30 -9.94
N HIS A 99 5.71 -5.50 -9.08
CA HIS A 99 4.66 -4.54 -9.46
C HIS A 99 5.07 -3.07 -9.26
N GLY A 100 6.33 -2.79 -8.89
CA GLY A 100 6.84 -1.44 -8.63
C GLY A 100 6.11 -0.69 -7.51
N THR A 101 5.29 -1.38 -6.72
CA THR A 101 4.39 -0.77 -5.73
C THR A 101 4.32 -1.62 -4.46
N PHE A 102 4.44 -0.99 -3.30
CA PHE A 102 4.16 -1.66 -2.04
C PHE A 102 2.64 -1.82 -1.87
N GLY A 103 2.15 -3.05 -2.00
CA GLY A 103 0.76 -3.35 -1.77
C GLY A 103 0.43 -3.26 -0.28
N LEU A 104 -0.47 -2.37 0.13
CA LEU A 104 -1.03 -2.33 1.49
C LEU A 104 -1.88 -3.59 1.86
N ARG A 105 -1.82 -4.64 1.04
CA ARG A 105 -2.66 -5.84 1.14
C ARG A 105 -2.40 -6.58 2.44
N PHE A 106 -1.14 -6.71 2.86
CA PHE A 106 -0.77 -7.45 4.07
C PHE A 106 -0.81 -6.62 5.37
N TYR A 107 -1.00 -5.30 5.28
CA TYR A 107 -0.76 -4.39 6.39
C TYR A 107 -1.66 -4.68 7.62
N PHE A 108 -2.98 -4.68 7.45
CA PHE A 108 -3.92 -4.85 8.57
C PHE A 108 -3.87 -6.26 9.20
N SER A 109 -3.79 -7.28 8.35
CA SER A 109 -3.84 -8.68 8.76
C SER A 109 -2.51 -9.12 9.40
N GLY A 110 -1.38 -8.65 8.87
CA GLY A 110 -0.05 -8.81 9.45
C GLY A 110 0.07 -8.16 10.83
N LEU A 111 -0.41 -6.91 10.98
CA LEU A 111 -0.46 -6.22 12.27
C LEU A 111 -1.31 -6.96 13.31
N LEU A 112 -2.46 -7.52 12.92
CA LEU A 112 -3.28 -8.35 13.81
C LEU A 112 -2.53 -9.58 14.30
N LEU A 113 -1.89 -10.31 13.40
CA LEU A 113 -1.13 -11.51 13.76
C LEU A 113 0.07 -11.16 14.65
N LEU A 114 0.80 -10.10 14.31
CA LEU A 114 1.90 -9.57 15.13
C LEU A 114 1.41 -9.24 16.54
N GLY A 115 0.29 -8.53 16.65
CA GLY A 115 -0.29 -8.17 17.95
C GLY A 115 -0.70 -9.42 18.74
N TRP A 116 -1.25 -10.44 18.06
CA TRP A 116 -1.57 -11.73 18.69
C TRP A 116 -0.33 -12.42 19.28
N ILE A 117 0.77 -12.46 18.51
CA ILE A 117 2.07 -13.03 18.92
C ILE A 117 2.62 -12.26 20.13
N VAL A 118 2.69 -10.93 20.02
CA VAL A 118 3.19 -10.04 21.09
C VAL A 118 2.36 -10.21 22.36
N GLY A 119 1.04 -10.28 22.26
CA GLY A 119 0.17 -10.45 23.41
C GLY A 119 0.39 -11.79 24.12
N ARG A 120 0.65 -12.87 23.37
CA ARG A 120 1.02 -14.18 23.95
C ARG A 120 2.39 -14.14 24.64
N ILE A 121 3.38 -13.48 24.03
CA ILE A 121 4.71 -13.32 24.63
C ILE A 121 4.59 -12.55 25.95
N ALA A 122 3.88 -11.43 25.94
CA ALA A 122 3.63 -10.62 27.14
C ALA A 122 2.92 -11.42 28.24
N ALA A 123 1.90 -12.21 27.90
CA ALA A 123 1.22 -13.09 28.86
C ALA A 123 2.19 -14.08 29.54
N ARG A 124 3.14 -14.66 28.78
CA ARG A 124 4.16 -15.56 29.32
C ARG A 124 5.18 -14.85 30.19
N VAL A 125 5.61 -13.65 29.81
CA VAL A 125 6.50 -12.80 30.64
C VAL A 125 5.84 -12.48 31.99
N LEU A 126 4.51 -12.34 32.02
CA LEU A 126 3.72 -12.16 33.25
C LEU A 126 3.48 -13.47 34.03
N GLY A 127 4.10 -14.58 33.62
CA GLY A 127 4.05 -15.87 34.33
C GLY A 127 2.83 -16.74 34.01
N LEU A 128 2.00 -16.37 33.02
CA LEU A 128 0.88 -17.20 32.56
C LEU A 128 1.39 -18.34 31.68
N ASP A 129 0.96 -19.56 31.98
CA ASP A 129 1.29 -20.76 31.21
C ASP A 129 0.01 -21.44 30.69
N PRO A 130 -0.23 -21.45 29.37
CA PRO A 130 -1.43 -22.07 28.78
C PRO A 130 -1.51 -23.60 28.99
N ARG A 131 -0.46 -24.24 29.50
CA ARG A 131 -0.39 -25.67 29.83
C ARG A 131 -0.84 -25.97 31.26
N ARG A 132 -0.76 -25.02 32.19
CA ARG A 132 -1.11 -25.23 33.61
C ARG A 132 -2.61 -25.43 33.83
N SER A 133 -3.45 -24.59 33.22
CA SER A 133 -4.90 -24.68 33.39
C SER A 133 -5.69 -24.13 32.18
N PRO A 134 -6.96 -24.56 32.00
CA PRO A 134 -7.85 -23.95 31.00
C PRO A 134 -8.09 -22.46 31.23
N ALA A 135 -8.06 -22.01 32.50
CA ALA A 135 -8.24 -20.61 32.86
C ALA A 135 -7.06 -19.73 32.45
N GLU A 136 -5.83 -20.15 32.77
CA GLU A 136 -4.62 -19.43 32.32
C GLU A 136 -4.55 -19.39 30.79
N ARG A 137 -4.92 -20.48 30.11
CA ARG A 137 -5.00 -20.49 28.65
C ARG A 137 -5.97 -19.46 28.10
N LEU A 138 -7.19 -19.38 28.64
CA LEU A 138 -8.16 -18.39 28.21
C LEU A 138 -7.63 -16.97 28.42
N GLU A 139 -6.92 -16.74 29.52
CA GLU A 139 -6.33 -15.44 29.80
C GLU A 139 -5.21 -15.10 28.81
N VAL A 140 -4.32 -16.03 28.48
CA VAL A 140 -3.31 -15.86 27.42
C VAL A 140 -3.95 -15.48 26.08
N GLU A 141 -5.06 -16.14 25.68
CA GLU A 141 -5.79 -15.78 24.45
C GLU A 141 -6.41 -14.37 24.52
N ARG A 142 -6.88 -13.93 25.69
CA ARG A 142 -7.40 -12.57 25.87
C ARG A 142 -6.30 -11.52 25.74
N PHE A 143 -5.12 -11.78 26.30
CA PHE A 143 -3.94 -10.91 26.11
C PHE A 143 -3.59 -10.81 24.62
N ALA A 144 -3.52 -11.96 23.94
CA ALA A 144 -3.25 -12.05 22.51
C ALA A 144 -4.26 -11.25 21.67
N ALA A 145 -5.56 -11.51 21.84
CA ALA A 145 -6.62 -10.81 21.13
C ALA A 145 -6.67 -9.31 21.44
N THR A 146 -6.33 -8.91 22.67
CA THR A 146 -6.25 -7.50 23.07
C THR A 146 -5.14 -6.78 22.32
N ALA A 147 -3.94 -7.36 22.30
CA ALA A 147 -2.80 -6.80 21.59
C ALA A 147 -2.99 -6.80 20.07
N ALA A 148 -3.60 -7.85 19.52
CA ALA A 148 -4.02 -7.91 18.11
C ALA A 148 -4.95 -6.73 17.77
N LEU A 149 -6.02 -6.54 18.55
CA LEU A 149 -6.96 -5.44 18.33
C LEU A 149 -6.29 -4.07 18.51
N ALA A 150 -5.35 -3.94 19.46
CA ALA A 150 -4.60 -2.70 19.66
C ALA A 150 -3.78 -2.33 18.42
N LEU A 151 -2.97 -3.26 17.87
CA LEU A 151 -2.20 -2.99 16.65
C LEU A 151 -3.10 -2.74 15.44
N PHE A 152 -4.23 -3.43 15.34
CA PHE A 152 -5.22 -3.14 14.31
C PHE A 152 -5.78 -1.71 14.41
N THR A 153 -6.07 -1.24 15.63
CA THR A 153 -6.51 0.14 15.82
C THR A 153 -5.41 1.16 15.55
N THR A 154 -4.14 0.81 15.82
CA THR A 154 -2.98 1.67 15.48
C THR A 154 -2.89 1.92 13.98
N ALA A 155 -3.24 0.95 13.14
CA ALA A 155 -3.29 1.15 11.69
C ALA A 155 -4.26 2.30 11.28
N TYR A 156 -5.42 2.39 11.90
CA TYR A 156 -6.38 3.48 11.67
C TYR A 156 -5.93 4.79 12.28
N VAL A 157 -5.38 4.78 13.49
CA VAL A 157 -4.83 6.00 14.10
C VAL A 157 -3.69 6.55 13.25
N ASN A 158 -2.85 5.68 12.71
CA ASN A 158 -1.81 6.07 11.76
C ASN A 158 -2.40 6.68 10.48
N ALA A 159 -3.46 6.08 9.93
CA ALA A 159 -4.16 6.64 8.78
C ALA A 159 -4.76 8.03 9.10
N CYS A 160 -5.29 8.25 10.30
CA CYS A 160 -5.75 9.56 10.77
C CYS A 160 -4.59 10.55 10.91
N ALA A 161 -3.50 10.14 11.57
CA ALA A 161 -2.33 10.97 11.78
C ALA A 161 -1.69 11.41 10.46
N SER A 162 -1.58 10.52 9.48
CA SER A 162 -1.04 10.86 8.15
C SER A 162 -1.84 11.96 7.43
N LYS A 163 -3.15 12.05 7.69
CA LYS A 163 -4.03 13.09 7.14
C LYS A 163 -3.91 14.41 7.90
N LEU A 164 -3.66 14.34 9.21
CA LEU A 164 -3.49 15.53 10.06
C LEU A 164 -2.09 16.14 9.96
N LEU A 165 -1.08 15.33 9.65
CA LEU A 165 0.32 15.74 9.56
C LEU A 165 0.76 16.07 8.13
N ALA A 166 -0.14 15.98 7.15
CA ALA A 166 0.12 16.45 5.80
C ALA A 166 0.48 17.98 5.85
N PRO A 167 1.58 18.43 5.21
CA PRO A 167 2.16 19.77 5.39
C PRO A 167 1.22 20.96 5.14
N ASP A 168 0.14 20.73 4.41
CA ASP A 168 -0.81 21.70 3.91
C ASP A 168 -2.19 21.58 4.60
N LEU A 169 -2.35 20.59 5.49
CA LEU A 169 -3.62 20.16 6.06
C LEU A 169 -4.70 19.92 4.98
N THR A 170 -4.38 19.79 3.68
CA THR A 170 -5.37 19.83 2.58
C THR A 170 -6.45 18.76 2.67
N TRP A 171 -6.27 17.76 3.54
CA TRP A 171 -7.32 16.83 3.88
C TRP A 171 -8.63 17.49 4.35
N HIS A 172 -8.59 18.66 5.00
CA HIS A 172 -9.81 19.39 5.35
C HIS A 172 -10.41 20.17 4.17
N ASP A 173 -9.63 20.36 3.10
CA ASP A 173 -10.11 20.94 1.86
C ASP A 173 -10.97 19.92 1.10
N ALA A 174 -12.16 20.38 0.68
CA ALA A 174 -13.07 19.56 -0.08
C ALA A 174 -12.55 19.36 -1.52
N ASP A 175 -11.75 20.29 -2.03
CA ASP A 175 -11.41 20.32 -3.45
C ASP A 175 -10.51 19.16 -3.86
N HIS A 176 -9.53 18.79 -3.03
CA HIS A 176 -8.69 17.62 -3.30
C HIS A 176 -9.53 16.33 -3.43
N LEU A 177 -10.39 16.04 -2.45
CA LEU A 177 -11.23 14.83 -2.50
C LEU A 177 -12.23 14.89 -3.67
N ARG A 178 -12.76 16.06 -4.01
CA ARG A 178 -13.64 16.23 -5.19
C ARG A 178 -12.91 15.91 -6.49
N LEU A 179 -11.67 16.35 -6.64
CA LEU A 179 -10.84 16.03 -7.81
C LEU A 179 -10.55 14.52 -7.90
N VAL A 180 -10.24 13.87 -6.77
CA VAL A 180 -10.07 12.41 -6.75
C VAL A 180 -11.36 11.69 -7.14
N ILE A 181 -12.52 12.14 -6.64
CA ILE A 181 -13.83 11.59 -7.03
C ILE A 181 -14.08 11.78 -8.54
N LEU A 182 -13.79 12.97 -9.08
CA LEU A 182 -13.94 13.28 -10.51
C LEU A 182 -13.09 12.34 -11.38
N SER A 183 -11.82 12.12 -11.00
CA SER A 183 -10.91 11.22 -11.73
C SER A 183 -11.35 9.75 -11.73
N ARG A 184 -12.32 9.38 -10.89
CA ARG A 184 -12.82 8.02 -10.69
C ARG A 184 -14.33 7.91 -10.87
N MET A 185 -14.93 8.83 -11.63
CA MET A 185 -16.36 8.77 -11.87
C MET A 185 -16.76 7.48 -12.58
N MET A 186 -17.76 6.81 -12.01
CA MET A 186 -18.38 5.64 -12.62
C MET A 186 -19.33 6.04 -13.75
N PRO A 187 -19.67 5.11 -14.66
CA PRO A 187 -20.66 5.36 -15.70
C PRO A 187 -22.01 5.82 -15.13
N GLU A 188 -22.69 6.68 -15.89
CA GLU A 188 -24.03 7.17 -15.58
C GLU A 188 -25.03 6.02 -15.34
N GLY A 189 -26.01 6.26 -14.47
CA GLY A 189 -27.03 5.27 -14.10
C GLY A 189 -26.62 4.30 -12.98
N THR A 190 -25.35 4.29 -12.56
CA THR A 190 -24.91 3.53 -11.38
C THR A 190 -25.18 4.30 -10.07
N LEU A 191 -25.39 3.56 -8.96
CA LEU A 191 -25.51 4.18 -7.63
C LEU A 191 -24.26 5.00 -7.26
N SER A 192 -23.07 4.48 -7.59
CA SER A 192 -21.81 5.19 -7.36
C SER A 192 -21.75 6.50 -8.13
N HIS A 193 -22.14 6.53 -9.40
CA HIS A 193 -22.18 7.78 -10.16
C HIS A 193 -23.08 8.82 -9.51
N ALA A 194 -24.30 8.44 -9.10
CA ALA A 194 -25.22 9.38 -8.44
C ALA A 194 -24.62 9.97 -7.14
N LEU A 195 -23.98 9.14 -6.31
CA LEU A 195 -23.29 9.59 -5.11
C LEU A 195 -22.10 10.49 -5.43
N GLN A 196 -21.26 10.11 -6.40
CA GLN A 196 -20.09 10.87 -6.82
C GLN A 196 -20.50 12.24 -7.37
N ALA A 197 -21.51 12.29 -8.25
CA ALA A 197 -22.07 13.55 -8.77
C ALA A 197 -22.60 14.45 -7.66
N PHE A 198 -23.29 13.87 -6.66
CA PHE A 198 -23.72 14.61 -5.47
C PHE A 198 -22.53 15.20 -4.70
N LEU A 199 -21.51 14.39 -4.39
CA LEU A 199 -20.34 14.85 -3.63
C LEU A 199 -19.55 15.93 -4.38
N VAL A 200 -19.35 15.77 -5.68
CA VAL A 200 -18.66 16.76 -6.53
C VAL A 200 -19.41 18.08 -6.56
N SER A 201 -20.74 18.07 -6.57
CA SER A 201 -21.57 19.28 -6.57
C SER A 201 -21.75 19.93 -5.20
N HIS A 202 -21.41 19.24 -4.10
CA HIS A 202 -21.66 19.71 -2.72
C HIS A 202 -20.37 19.69 -1.87
N PRO A 203 -19.50 20.71 -1.96
CA PRO A 203 -18.22 20.73 -1.23
C PRO A 203 -18.38 20.64 0.28
N ASN A 204 -19.47 21.16 0.85
CA ASN A 204 -19.74 21.03 2.29
C ASN A 204 -19.99 19.58 2.72
N ALA A 205 -20.61 18.76 1.85
CA ALA A 205 -20.80 17.35 2.14
C ALA A 205 -19.46 16.61 2.15
N VAL A 206 -18.56 16.95 1.22
CA VAL A 206 -17.20 16.40 1.15
C VAL A 206 -16.39 16.79 2.37
N ARG A 207 -16.41 18.08 2.76
CA ARG A 207 -15.75 18.54 3.99
C ARG A 207 -16.26 17.82 5.23
N PHE A 208 -17.58 17.64 5.34
CA PHE A 208 -18.18 16.87 6.43
C PHE A 208 -17.67 15.42 6.45
N LEU A 209 -17.62 14.75 5.29
CA LEU A 209 -17.08 13.38 5.18
C LEU A 209 -15.59 13.30 5.52
N ASN A 210 -14.79 14.32 5.19
CA ASN A 210 -13.38 14.39 5.56
C ASN A 210 -13.21 14.47 7.08
N VAL A 211 -13.95 15.36 7.75
CA VAL A 211 -13.95 15.46 9.22
C VAL A 211 -14.46 14.16 9.86
N TYR A 212 -15.54 13.60 9.32
CA TYR A 212 -16.11 12.35 9.80
C TYR A 212 -15.13 11.18 9.68
N THR A 213 -14.35 11.12 8.60
CA THR A 213 -13.26 10.14 8.40
C THR A 213 -12.23 10.24 9.52
N LEU A 214 -11.76 11.46 9.83
CA LEU A 214 -10.78 11.68 10.90
C LEU A 214 -11.31 11.22 12.27
N ILE A 215 -12.58 11.49 12.57
CA ILE A 215 -13.23 11.06 13.80
C ILE A 215 -13.30 9.53 13.89
N ILE A 216 -13.70 8.86 12.81
CA ILE A 216 -13.82 7.40 12.80
C ILE A 216 -12.45 6.74 12.97
N GLU A 217 -11.47 7.14 12.16
CA GLU A 217 -10.13 6.57 12.15
C GLU A 217 -9.41 6.86 13.48
N GLY A 218 -9.44 8.11 13.95
CA GLY A 218 -8.86 8.50 15.24
C GLY A 218 -9.57 7.89 16.44
N GLY A 219 -10.87 7.61 16.31
CA GLY A 219 -11.67 6.92 17.31
C GLY A 219 -11.51 5.40 17.34
N ALA A 220 -10.76 4.79 16.40
CA ALA A 220 -10.59 3.34 16.33
C ALA A 220 -10.18 2.66 17.67
N PRO A 221 -9.36 3.26 18.56
CA PRO A 221 -9.07 2.69 19.88
C PRO A 221 -10.30 2.41 20.75
N LEU A 222 -11.45 3.04 20.49
CA LEU A 222 -12.73 2.75 21.16
C LEU A 222 -13.18 1.29 20.98
N LEU A 223 -12.67 0.58 19.95
CA LEU A 223 -12.87 -0.87 19.77
C LEU A 223 -12.37 -1.69 20.99
N LEU A 224 -11.44 -1.17 21.79
CA LEU A 224 -10.86 -1.86 22.96
C LEU A 224 -11.75 -1.79 24.22
N LEU A 225 -12.68 -0.82 24.30
CA LEU A 225 -13.37 -0.49 25.55
C LEU A 225 -14.41 -1.54 25.98
N GLY A 226 -15.09 -2.18 25.03
CA GLY A 226 -16.09 -3.21 25.36
C GLY A 226 -16.94 -3.62 24.16
N PRO A 227 -17.75 -4.69 24.29
CA PRO A 227 -18.46 -5.28 23.15
C PRO A 227 -19.49 -4.34 22.50
N ARG A 228 -20.17 -3.49 23.29
CA ARG A 228 -21.17 -2.54 22.75
C ARG A 228 -20.50 -1.42 21.95
N ILE A 229 -19.51 -0.75 22.56
CA ILE A 229 -18.74 0.32 21.91
C ILE A 229 -18.02 -0.24 20.67
N ARG A 230 -17.43 -1.43 20.79
CA ARG A 230 -16.77 -2.12 19.68
C ARG A 230 -17.71 -2.40 18.50
N MET A 231 -18.95 -2.79 18.77
CA MET A 231 -19.94 -3.01 17.71
C MET A 231 -20.35 -1.69 17.05
N VAL A 232 -20.61 -0.64 17.84
CA VAL A 232 -20.93 0.70 17.31
C VAL A 232 -19.81 1.22 16.43
N TRP A 233 -18.57 1.21 16.94
CA TRP A 233 -17.41 1.70 16.18
C TRP A 233 -17.06 0.80 15.00
N GLY A 234 -17.25 -0.51 15.13
CA GLY A 234 -17.13 -1.46 14.02
C GLY A 234 -18.11 -1.14 12.89
N THR A 235 -19.38 -0.84 13.21
CA THR A 235 -20.37 -0.40 12.22
C THR A 235 -19.97 0.92 11.56
N LEU A 236 -19.45 1.89 12.33
CA LEU A 236 -18.98 3.17 11.78
C LEU A 236 -17.80 2.95 10.81
N LEU A 237 -16.81 2.13 11.18
CA LEU A 237 -15.69 1.77 10.31
C LEU A 237 -16.14 1.03 9.04
N LEU A 238 -17.12 0.12 9.13
CA LEU A 238 -17.70 -0.52 7.94
C LEU A 238 -18.42 0.47 7.03
N SER A 239 -19.20 1.39 7.62
CA SER A 239 -19.87 2.46 6.88
C SER A 239 -18.85 3.36 6.18
N PHE A 240 -17.75 3.70 6.86
CA PHE A 240 -16.63 4.42 6.26
C PHE A 240 -16.04 3.69 5.04
N HIS A 241 -15.70 2.41 5.16
CA HIS A 241 -15.16 1.63 4.03
C HIS A 241 -16.14 1.49 2.88
N LEU A 242 -17.43 1.31 3.18
CA LEU A 242 -18.47 1.29 2.16
C LEU A 242 -18.59 2.66 1.46
N GLY A 243 -18.52 3.75 2.22
CA GLY A 243 -18.50 5.11 1.69
C GLY A 243 -17.32 5.33 0.75
N VAL A 244 -16.11 4.98 1.17
CA VAL A 244 -14.87 5.04 0.36
C VAL A 244 -15.00 4.21 -0.92
N TYR A 245 -15.56 3.00 -0.83
CA TYR A 245 -15.79 2.18 -2.02
C TYR A 245 -16.77 2.84 -2.98
N LEU A 246 -17.91 3.33 -2.50
CA LEU A 246 -18.93 3.93 -3.36
C LEU A 246 -18.48 5.25 -3.99
N SER A 247 -17.70 6.07 -3.27
CA SER A 247 -17.23 7.38 -3.75
C SER A 247 -15.91 7.32 -4.53
N LEU A 248 -14.98 6.44 -4.17
CA LEU A 248 -13.63 6.40 -4.75
C LEU A 248 -13.30 5.10 -5.50
N GLN A 249 -14.21 4.11 -5.49
CA GLN A 249 -13.99 2.78 -6.08
C GLN A 249 -12.75 2.06 -5.50
N ILE A 250 -12.36 2.41 -4.26
CA ILE A 250 -11.25 1.76 -3.56
C ILE A 250 -11.83 0.69 -2.66
N PHE A 251 -11.51 -0.58 -2.93
CA PHE A 251 -11.99 -1.72 -2.16
C PHE A 251 -10.96 -2.23 -1.15
N TRP A 252 -11.18 -1.94 0.13
CA TRP A 252 -10.35 -2.42 1.24
C TRP A 252 -10.89 -3.73 1.83
N GLY A 253 -10.86 -4.81 1.04
CA GLY A 253 -11.44 -6.09 1.43
C GLY A 253 -10.95 -6.62 2.78
N SER A 254 -9.66 -6.50 3.08
CA SER A 254 -9.05 -6.94 4.34
C SER A 254 -9.58 -6.16 5.53
N ALA A 255 -9.60 -4.83 5.44
CA ALA A 255 -10.12 -3.97 6.49
C ALA A 255 -11.61 -4.26 6.75
N ILE A 256 -12.43 -4.37 5.70
CA ILE A 256 -13.87 -4.69 5.81
C ILE A 256 -14.07 -6.05 6.50
N TYR A 257 -13.36 -7.09 6.05
CA TYR A 257 -13.45 -8.42 6.65
C TYR A 257 -13.05 -8.41 8.12
N LEU A 258 -11.92 -7.79 8.46
CA LEU A 258 -11.37 -7.78 9.81
C LEU A 258 -12.20 -6.91 10.76
N VAL A 259 -12.69 -5.74 10.33
CA VAL A 259 -13.64 -4.93 11.12
C VAL A 259 -14.92 -5.73 11.38
N THR A 260 -15.43 -6.45 10.39
CA THR A 260 -16.61 -7.32 10.54
C THR A 260 -16.32 -8.43 11.56
N LEU A 261 -15.21 -9.13 11.43
CA LEU A 261 -14.80 -10.21 12.35
C LEU A 261 -14.64 -9.71 13.80
N LEU A 262 -13.97 -8.58 13.99
CA LEU A 262 -13.58 -8.05 15.30
C LEU A 262 -14.67 -7.18 15.95
N GLY A 263 -15.45 -6.48 15.15
CA GLY A 263 -16.50 -5.56 15.59
C GLY A 263 -17.67 -6.28 16.28
N PHE A 264 -18.06 -7.43 15.75
CA PHE A 264 -19.36 -8.04 16.05
C PHE A 264 -19.26 -9.31 16.93
N PRO A 265 -20.24 -9.55 17.82
CA PRO A 265 -20.26 -10.70 18.72
C PRO A 265 -20.84 -11.96 18.04
N TRP A 266 -20.16 -12.45 17.00
CA TRP A 266 -20.60 -13.59 16.17
C TRP A 266 -21.03 -14.83 16.97
N HIS A 267 -20.37 -15.13 18.08
CA HIS A 267 -20.72 -16.25 18.97
C HIS A 267 -22.15 -16.21 19.53
N ARG A 268 -22.83 -15.06 19.47
CA ARG A 268 -24.22 -14.88 19.93
C ARG A 268 -25.27 -15.18 18.88
N LEU A 269 -24.86 -15.35 17.62
CA LEU A 269 -25.81 -15.70 16.56
C LEU A 269 -26.27 -17.16 16.76
N PRO A 270 -27.59 -17.44 16.84
CA PRO A 270 -28.10 -18.78 17.18
C PRO A 270 -27.59 -19.90 16.25
N TRP A 271 -27.50 -19.61 14.95
CA TRP A 271 -27.04 -20.60 13.96
C TRP A 271 -25.55 -20.91 14.07
N LEU A 272 -24.73 -19.95 14.51
CA LEU A 272 -23.29 -20.15 14.70
C LEU A 272 -23.02 -20.79 16.06
N SER A 273 -23.73 -20.36 17.09
CA SER A 273 -23.59 -20.91 18.45
C SER A 273 -23.93 -22.40 18.50
N ALA A 274 -24.92 -22.86 17.71
CA ALA A 274 -25.23 -24.28 17.54
C ALA A 274 -24.06 -25.08 16.96
N ARG A 275 -23.32 -24.51 15.99
CA ARG A 275 -22.15 -25.16 15.36
C ARG A 275 -20.90 -25.16 16.23
N LEU A 276 -20.78 -24.21 17.14
CA LEU A 276 -19.62 -24.07 18.04
C LEU A 276 -19.67 -25.01 19.25
N GLY A 277 -20.73 -25.82 19.40
CA GLY A 277 -20.95 -26.71 20.54
C GLY A 277 -21.32 -25.94 21.82
N PRO A 278 -21.61 -26.60 22.95
CA PRO A 278 -22.03 -25.96 24.21
C PRO A 278 -20.97 -24.99 24.77
N ALA A 279 -21.41 -24.00 25.54
CA ALA A 279 -20.50 -23.00 26.08
C ALA A 279 -19.65 -23.69 27.15
N PRO A 280 -18.33 -23.48 27.19
CA PRO A 280 -17.55 -24.00 28.30
C PRO A 280 -18.14 -23.47 29.60
N ALA A 281 -18.23 -24.34 30.61
CA ALA A 281 -18.76 -23.96 31.92
C ALA A 281 -18.07 -22.67 32.39
N PRO A 282 -18.81 -21.72 32.97
CA PRO A 282 -18.23 -20.48 33.45
C PRO A 282 -17.11 -20.81 34.43
N LEU A 283 -15.87 -20.52 34.03
CA LEU A 283 -14.72 -20.67 34.91
C LEU A 283 -14.96 -19.71 36.08
N THR A 284 -14.82 -20.20 37.31
CA THR A 284 -14.90 -19.38 38.52
C THR A 284 -14.02 -18.14 38.33
N ALA A 285 -14.60 -16.97 38.59
CA ALA A 285 -14.01 -15.70 38.20
C ALA A 285 -12.57 -15.60 38.72
N ALA A 286 -11.60 -15.54 37.80
CA ALA A 286 -10.24 -15.18 38.16
C ALA A 286 -10.25 -13.84 38.91
N PRO A 287 -9.40 -13.67 39.94
CA PRO A 287 -9.40 -12.48 40.79
C PRO A 287 -9.35 -11.19 39.96
N ALA A 288 -10.14 -10.19 40.36
CA ALA A 288 -10.36 -8.94 39.61
C ALA A 288 -9.06 -8.21 39.22
N ALA A 289 -7.99 -8.38 40.01
CA ALA A 289 -6.66 -7.85 39.75
C ALA A 289 -6.03 -8.31 38.41
N SER A 290 -6.51 -9.42 37.83
CA SER A 290 -6.06 -9.89 36.50
C SER A 290 -6.60 -9.07 35.33
N ARG A 291 -7.78 -8.43 35.48
CA ARG A 291 -8.50 -7.82 34.35
C ARG A 291 -7.96 -6.45 33.91
N ALA A 292 -7.24 -5.75 34.79
CA ALA A 292 -6.68 -4.42 34.51
C ALA A 292 -5.26 -4.47 33.91
N ARG A 293 -4.52 -5.56 34.13
CA ARG A 293 -3.12 -5.72 33.71
C ARG A 293 -2.88 -5.66 32.18
N PRO A 294 -3.73 -6.23 31.31
CA PRO A 294 -3.48 -6.17 29.86
C PRO A 294 -3.60 -4.74 29.32
N LEU A 295 -4.59 -3.96 29.80
CA LEU A 295 -4.78 -2.58 29.38
C LEU A 295 -3.59 -1.69 29.80
N LEU A 296 -3.04 -1.92 31.00
CA LEU A 296 -1.88 -1.19 31.50
C LEU A 296 -0.58 -1.53 30.76
N VAL A 297 -0.46 -2.70 30.12
CA VAL A 297 0.74 -3.10 29.36
C VAL A 297 0.62 -2.73 27.89
N PHE A 298 -0.55 -2.93 27.28
CA PHE A 298 -0.72 -2.73 25.84
C PHE A 298 -1.13 -1.32 25.45
N ALA A 299 -1.76 -0.53 26.33
CA ALA A 299 -2.01 0.88 26.02
C ALA A 299 -0.70 1.66 25.87
N PRO A 300 0.30 1.55 26.79
CA PRO A 300 1.59 2.19 26.59
C PRO A 300 2.37 1.60 25.42
N LEU A 301 2.30 0.28 25.16
CA LEU A 301 2.99 -0.32 24.01
C LEU A 301 2.38 0.14 22.68
N ALA A 302 1.05 0.20 22.58
CA ALA A 302 0.37 0.73 21.40
C ALA A 302 0.67 2.23 21.22
N LEU A 303 0.71 3.00 22.31
CA LEU A 303 1.12 4.42 22.30
C LEU A 303 2.60 4.59 21.95
N ALA A 304 3.49 3.71 22.42
CA ALA A 304 4.91 3.74 22.14
C ALA A 304 5.20 3.32 20.70
N LEU A 305 4.50 2.31 20.18
CA LEU A 305 4.57 1.94 18.76
C LEU A 305 3.99 3.03 17.88
N LEU A 306 2.89 3.66 18.29
CA LEU A 306 2.36 4.86 17.63
C LEU A 306 3.39 5.99 17.67
N ALA A 307 4.03 6.26 18.81
CA ALA A 307 5.05 7.29 18.95
C ALA A 307 6.32 7.00 18.12
N LEU A 308 6.79 5.75 18.10
CA LEU A 308 7.90 5.28 17.25
C LEU A 308 7.57 5.34 15.76
N TRP A 309 6.29 5.25 15.40
CA TRP A 309 5.80 5.46 14.03
C TRP A 309 5.56 6.92 13.67
N LEU A 310 5.30 7.78 14.68
CA LEU A 310 5.23 9.24 14.55
C LEU A 310 6.62 9.89 14.56
N VAL A 311 7.66 9.18 15.00
CA VAL A 311 9.03 9.51 14.59
C VAL A 311 8.98 9.44 13.07
N PRO A 312 9.29 10.53 12.35
CA PRO A 312 9.40 10.47 10.91
C PRO A 312 10.44 9.38 10.64
N ILE A 313 9.96 8.20 10.24
CA ILE A 313 10.74 7.35 9.34
C ILE A 313 10.99 8.35 8.23
N GLU A 314 12.21 8.89 8.16
CA GLU A 314 12.68 9.63 6.99
C GLU A 314 12.01 8.92 5.84
N PRO A 315 11.03 9.55 5.17
CA PRO A 315 10.25 8.85 4.16
C PRO A 315 11.34 8.17 3.36
N LEU A 316 11.34 6.82 3.34
CA LEU A 316 12.17 6.07 2.41
C LEU A 316 11.89 6.83 1.15
N ARG A 317 12.82 7.70 0.72
CA ARG A 317 12.48 8.79 -0.18
C ARG A 317 11.95 8.00 -1.34
N ASN A 318 10.63 7.97 -1.52
CA ASN A 318 10.10 7.58 -2.79
C ASN A 318 10.84 8.59 -3.66
N PRO A 319 11.67 8.16 -4.62
CA PRO A 319 12.37 9.11 -5.47
C PRO A 319 11.41 10.02 -6.27
N VAL A 320 10.12 9.97 -5.95
CA VAL A 320 8.94 10.54 -6.58
C VAL A 320 8.24 11.58 -5.67
N ASP A 321 8.56 11.70 -4.38
CA ASP A 321 7.87 12.67 -3.48
C ASP A 321 8.37 14.13 -3.61
N THR A 322 9.04 14.46 -4.72
CA THR A 322 9.07 15.84 -5.24
C THR A 322 7.85 16.16 -6.10
N ASN A 323 6.76 15.38 -6.03
CA ASN A 323 5.51 15.71 -6.71
C ASN A 323 4.73 16.76 -5.88
N PRO A 324 4.76 18.06 -6.24
CA PRO A 324 4.01 19.09 -5.53
C PRO A 324 2.58 19.01 -6.07
N ALA A 325 1.73 18.29 -5.35
CA ALA A 325 0.35 18.01 -5.73
C ALA A 325 -0.60 19.20 -5.47
N ASP A 326 -0.32 20.35 -6.09
CA ASP A 326 -1.34 21.37 -6.38
C ASP A 326 -1.92 21.10 -7.78
N GLY A 327 -3.24 21.16 -7.91
CA GLY A 327 -4.05 20.67 -9.04
C GLY A 327 -3.88 21.37 -10.41
N SER A 328 -2.67 21.71 -10.81
CA SER A 328 -2.29 21.74 -12.23
C SER A 328 -1.76 20.36 -12.60
N THR A 329 -2.60 19.45 -13.11
CA THR A 329 -2.14 18.16 -13.68
C THR A 329 -1.50 18.33 -15.07
N GLY A 330 -0.72 19.38 -15.26
CA GLY A 330 0.52 19.23 -15.99
C GLY A 330 1.54 18.94 -14.91
N MET A 331 2.23 17.79 -14.96
CA MET A 331 3.53 17.70 -14.30
C MET A 331 4.23 19.04 -14.58
N GLN A 332 4.84 19.70 -13.59
CA GLN A 332 5.73 20.82 -13.90
C GLN A 332 6.95 20.22 -14.59
N LEU A 333 6.73 19.84 -15.84
CA LEU A 333 7.70 19.59 -16.87
C LEU A 333 8.56 20.86 -16.81
N GLY A 334 9.77 20.74 -16.26
CA GLY A 334 10.45 21.82 -15.53
C GLY A 334 10.55 23.17 -16.26
N ALA A 335 11.75 23.59 -16.64
CA ALA A 335 11.87 24.75 -17.51
C ALA A 335 11.44 24.32 -18.92
N ARG A 336 10.29 24.82 -19.41
CA ARG A 336 9.94 24.70 -20.82
C ARG A 336 11.02 25.39 -21.64
N THR A 337 11.54 24.68 -22.63
CA THR A 337 12.55 25.19 -23.56
C THR A 337 12.24 24.75 -24.98
N ASP A 338 12.65 25.56 -25.95
CA ASP A 338 12.56 25.19 -27.36
C ASP A 338 13.78 24.35 -27.78
N ARG A 339 14.79 24.18 -26.92
CA ARG A 339 16.05 23.50 -27.27
C ARG A 339 16.78 22.90 -26.05
N VAL A 340 17.34 21.71 -26.26
CA VAL A 340 18.33 21.03 -25.41
C VAL A 340 19.37 20.37 -26.33
N GLY A 341 20.46 21.08 -26.57
CA GLY A 341 21.47 20.78 -27.57
C GLY A 341 20.89 20.55 -28.97
N PRO A 342 20.96 19.33 -29.51
CA PRO A 342 20.43 19.01 -30.84
C PRO A 342 18.91 18.72 -30.83
N LEU A 343 18.32 18.39 -29.67
CA LEU A 343 16.87 18.31 -29.52
C LEU A 343 16.31 19.74 -29.52
N HIS A 344 15.31 20.00 -30.36
CA HIS A 344 14.62 21.29 -30.39
C HIS A 344 13.18 21.13 -30.88
N ALA A 345 12.30 22.06 -30.48
CA ALA A 345 10.94 22.12 -30.98
C ALA A 345 10.93 22.26 -32.51
N GLY A 346 10.10 21.46 -33.16
CA GLY A 346 10.01 21.34 -34.62
C GLY A 346 10.97 20.32 -35.24
N LEU A 347 11.86 19.69 -34.47
CA LEU A 347 12.78 18.66 -34.98
C LEU A 347 11.98 17.47 -35.55
N PRO A 348 12.07 17.16 -36.86
CA PRO A 348 11.43 16.01 -37.43
C PRO A 348 12.16 14.72 -37.03
N MET A 349 11.37 13.71 -36.67
CA MET A 349 11.81 12.36 -36.33
C MET A 349 11.25 11.35 -37.34
N SER A 350 11.72 10.11 -37.29
CA SER A 350 11.21 9.05 -38.16
C SER A 350 9.72 8.76 -37.90
N ALA A 351 9.05 8.13 -38.89
CA ALA A 351 7.63 7.78 -38.82
C ALA A 351 6.66 8.97 -38.67
N GLY A 352 7.10 10.19 -39.02
CA GLY A 352 6.27 11.39 -39.01
C GLY A 352 6.05 12.00 -37.63
N TRP A 353 6.86 11.60 -36.64
CA TRP A 353 6.92 12.25 -35.34
C TRP A 353 7.74 13.54 -35.44
N GLN A 354 7.43 14.51 -34.59
CA GLN A 354 8.21 15.72 -34.41
C GLN A 354 8.23 16.10 -32.94
N VAL A 355 9.31 16.71 -32.47
CA VAL A 355 9.36 17.31 -31.12
C VAL A 355 8.48 18.55 -31.12
N GLU A 356 7.48 18.61 -30.26
CA GLU A 356 6.60 19.76 -30.11
C GLU A 356 7.11 20.71 -29.04
N THR A 357 7.46 20.18 -27.87
CA THR A 357 8.07 20.95 -26.77
C THR A 357 9.10 20.10 -26.02
N LEU A 358 10.04 20.77 -25.38
CA LEU A 358 10.98 20.17 -24.47
C LEU A 358 10.82 20.79 -23.08
N HIS A 359 11.05 19.97 -22.07
CA HIS A 359 11.05 20.43 -20.70
C HIS A 359 12.18 19.79 -19.93
N VAL A 360 12.90 20.59 -19.17
CA VAL A 360 14.09 20.15 -18.44
C VAL A 360 13.83 20.24 -16.95
N THR A 361 13.93 19.11 -16.26
CA THR A 361 14.01 19.06 -14.79
C THR A 361 15.45 18.87 -14.37
N HIS A 362 15.71 18.86 -13.06
CA HIS A 362 17.04 18.64 -12.53
C HIS A 362 17.58 17.22 -12.86
N ASP A 363 16.68 16.26 -13.02
CA ASP A 363 16.95 14.83 -13.13
C ASP A 363 16.53 14.19 -14.48
N ALA A 364 15.78 14.90 -15.32
CA ALA A 364 15.26 14.35 -16.57
C ALA A 364 15.02 15.42 -17.65
N ILE A 365 14.97 14.96 -18.89
CA ILE A 365 14.49 15.76 -20.03
C ILE A 365 13.23 15.10 -20.55
N TYR A 366 12.17 15.89 -20.70
CA TYR A 366 10.91 15.45 -21.26
C TYR A 366 10.75 16.02 -22.66
N ALA A 367 10.46 15.16 -23.64
CA ALA A 367 10.12 15.53 -25.00
C ALA A 367 8.65 15.22 -25.27
N GLU A 368 7.85 16.24 -25.54
CA GLU A 368 6.52 16.06 -26.10
C GLU A 368 6.67 15.81 -27.60
N LEU A 369 6.24 14.64 -28.06
CA LEU A 369 6.30 14.22 -29.45
C LEU A 369 4.90 14.25 -30.05
N ARG A 370 4.78 14.72 -31.29
CA ARG A 370 3.51 14.75 -32.03
C ARG A 370 3.64 14.06 -33.39
N ALA A 371 2.64 13.29 -33.80
CA ALA A 371 2.54 12.75 -35.16
C ALA A 371 1.16 13.03 -35.77
N GLY A 372 1.11 14.02 -36.66
CA GLY A 372 -0.16 14.54 -37.20
C GLY A 372 -0.90 15.41 -36.17
N ASN A 373 -2.24 15.36 -36.17
CA ASN A 373 -3.09 16.17 -35.28
C ASN A 373 -3.67 15.38 -34.09
N THR A 374 -3.50 14.05 -34.06
CA THR A 374 -4.23 13.17 -33.14
C THR A 374 -3.33 12.36 -32.21
N ARG A 375 -2.03 12.28 -32.50
CA ARG A 375 -1.09 11.50 -31.69
C ARG A 375 -0.12 12.44 -31.00
N HIS A 376 -0.13 12.40 -29.68
CA HIS A 376 0.74 13.15 -28.78
C HIS A 376 1.23 12.20 -27.70
N VAL A 377 2.50 12.30 -27.32
CA VAL A 377 3.09 11.51 -26.23
C VAL A 377 4.22 12.29 -25.58
N THR A 378 4.28 12.26 -24.25
CA THR A 378 5.40 12.81 -23.49
C THR A 378 6.37 11.70 -23.15
N MET A 379 7.62 11.82 -23.62
CA MET A 379 8.71 10.89 -23.35
C MET A 379 9.69 11.49 -22.35
N GLY A 380 9.94 10.82 -21.23
CA GLY A 380 11.00 11.18 -20.29
C GLY A 380 12.31 10.46 -20.61
N MET A 381 13.43 11.16 -20.41
CA MET A 381 14.79 10.68 -20.61
C MET A 381 15.62 10.98 -19.37
N ALA A 382 16.19 9.95 -18.73
CA ALA A 382 17.14 10.10 -17.62
C ALA A 382 18.11 8.92 -17.53
N LEU A 383 19.17 9.13 -16.76
CA LEU A 383 20.11 8.09 -16.37
C LEU A 383 19.46 7.20 -15.30
N ALA A 384 19.39 5.91 -15.58
CA ALA A 384 18.61 4.88 -14.87
C ALA A 384 17.10 4.92 -15.15
N SER A 385 16.52 3.73 -15.34
CA SER A 385 15.07 3.56 -15.45
C SER A 385 14.41 4.19 -14.23
N ASN A 386 13.62 5.26 -14.41
CA ASN A 386 12.76 5.74 -13.35
C ASN A 386 11.92 4.55 -12.88
N PRO A 387 12.11 4.06 -11.63
CA PRO A 387 11.50 2.81 -11.18
C PRO A 387 9.97 2.87 -11.18
N SER A 388 9.40 4.07 -11.28
CA SER A 388 7.95 4.30 -11.30
C SER A 388 7.30 4.18 -12.67
N TYR A 389 8.05 4.38 -13.76
CA TYR A 389 7.50 4.34 -15.13
C TYR A 389 8.10 3.24 -16.00
N GLY A 390 9.27 2.73 -15.59
CA GLY A 390 10.15 1.80 -16.29
C GLY A 390 10.46 2.14 -17.73
N SER A 391 11.57 1.61 -18.19
CA SER A 391 12.08 1.94 -19.50
C SER A 391 11.29 1.20 -20.58
N LEU A 392 10.75 1.95 -21.54
CA LEU A 392 10.31 1.38 -22.81
C LEU A 392 11.51 0.98 -23.66
N ARG A 393 12.61 1.73 -23.56
CA ARG A 393 13.84 1.49 -24.32
C ARG A 393 15.05 2.11 -23.65
N ASP A 394 16.09 1.31 -23.46
CA ASP A 394 17.39 1.77 -22.96
C ASP A 394 18.39 1.98 -24.11
N ILE A 395 19.19 3.04 -24.03
CA ILE A 395 20.26 3.36 -24.96
C ILE A 395 21.54 3.56 -24.18
N GLY A 396 22.27 2.46 -23.97
CA GLY A 396 23.41 2.47 -23.05
C GLY A 396 22.91 2.69 -21.62
N ASP A 397 23.24 3.85 -21.06
CA ASP A 397 22.90 4.28 -19.70
C ASP A 397 21.63 5.15 -19.62
N LEU A 398 21.12 5.62 -20.76
CA LEU A 398 19.92 6.46 -20.85
C LEU A 398 18.66 5.59 -20.97
N ALA A 399 17.73 5.72 -20.02
CA ALA A 399 16.41 5.12 -20.08
C ALA A 399 15.39 6.08 -20.70
N ILE A 400 14.53 5.56 -21.58
CA ILE A 400 13.40 6.28 -22.18
C ILE A 400 12.11 5.66 -21.68
N TRP A 401 11.27 6.45 -21.04
CA TRP A 401 9.92 6.05 -20.64
C TRP A 401 8.90 7.03 -21.22
N TYR A 402 7.65 6.62 -21.23
CA TYR A 402 6.55 7.49 -21.60
C TYR A 402 5.74 7.84 -20.35
N GLN A 403 5.11 9.01 -20.38
CA GLN A 403 4.11 9.36 -19.40
C GLN A 403 2.76 8.80 -19.89
N PRO A 404 2.09 7.93 -19.13
CA PRO A 404 0.78 7.43 -19.52
C PRO A 404 -0.25 8.57 -19.44
N THR A 405 -0.53 9.20 -20.57
CA THR A 405 -1.57 10.23 -20.73
C THR A 405 -2.71 9.69 -21.60
N ASP A 406 -3.36 8.62 -21.15
CA ASP A 406 -4.62 8.07 -21.69
C ASP A 406 -4.57 7.15 -22.93
N THR A 407 -3.41 6.64 -23.33
CA THR A 407 -3.26 5.81 -24.55
C THR A 407 -2.34 4.60 -24.36
N ALA A 408 -2.60 3.51 -25.11
CA ALA A 408 -1.93 2.23 -24.92
C ALA A 408 -0.46 2.27 -25.40
N PRO A 409 0.50 1.64 -24.70
CA PRO A 409 1.92 1.71 -25.03
C PRO A 409 2.28 1.20 -26.44
N GLU A 410 1.48 0.29 -27.01
CA GLU A 410 1.69 -0.25 -28.36
C GLU A 410 1.63 0.83 -29.46
N ASP A 411 0.84 1.89 -29.26
CA ASP A 411 0.68 2.97 -30.24
C ASP A 411 1.90 3.92 -30.30
N PHE A 412 2.80 3.83 -29.32
CA PHE A 412 3.94 4.73 -29.16
C PHE A 412 5.30 4.08 -29.36
N ALA A 413 5.38 2.77 -29.57
CA ALA A 413 6.65 2.10 -29.90
C ALA A 413 7.41 2.80 -31.05
N PRO A 414 6.75 3.26 -32.16
CA PRO A 414 7.45 4.00 -33.20
C PRO A 414 8.01 5.36 -32.75
N ALA A 415 7.38 6.02 -31.76
CA ALA A 415 7.85 7.29 -31.21
C ALA A 415 9.11 7.08 -30.36
N VAL A 416 9.10 6.05 -29.51
CA VAL A 416 10.26 5.64 -28.70
C VAL A 416 11.43 5.27 -29.60
N ASP A 417 11.18 4.47 -30.63
CA ASP A 417 12.21 4.06 -31.59
C ASP A 417 12.80 5.25 -32.36
N ALA A 418 11.94 6.21 -32.74
CA ALA A 418 12.36 7.42 -33.45
C ALA A 418 13.22 8.34 -32.57
N LEU A 419 12.79 8.59 -31.33
CA LEU A 419 13.54 9.34 -30.34
C LEU A 419 14.87 8.63 -30.03
N ALA A 420 14.84 7.31 -29.86
CA ALA A 420 16.02 6.53 -29.57
C ALA A 420 17.06 6.55 -30.70
N ALA A 421 16.62 6.36 -31.94
CA ALA A 421 17.48 6.44 -33.11
C ALA A 421 18.13 7.82 -33.22
N PHE A 422 17.37 8.90 -32.96
CA PHE A 422 17.92 10.25 -32.94
C PHE A 422 18.98 10.43 -31.84
N LEU A 423 18.68 10.02 -30.60
CA LEU A 423 19.59 10.15 -29.46
C LEU A 423 20.92 9.41 -29.69
N GLN A 424 20.87 8.25 -30.35
CA GLN A 424 22.09 7.50 -30.74
C GLN A 424 22.99 8.28 -31.70
N THR A 425 22.45 9.21 -32.51
CA THR A 425 23.27 10.06 -33.39
C THR A 425 23.97 11.19 -32.66
N LEU A 426 23.60 11.48 -31.41
CA LEU A 426 24.12 12.60 -30.65
C LEU A 426 25.43 12.29 -29.93
N ALA A 427 25.70 11.00 -29.67
CA ALA A 427 26.88 10.58 -28.95
C ALA A 427 28.09 10.48 -29.90
N PRO A 428 29.16 11.28 -29.70
CA PRO A 428 30.44 11.03 -30.35
C PRO A 428 30.94 9.60 -30.07
N GLU A 429 31.79 9.06 -30.96
CA GLU A 429 32.41 7.75 -30.74
C GLU A 429 33.08 7.69 -29.35
N GLY A 430 32.63 6.76 -28.51
CA GLY A 430 33.18 6.53 -27.17
C GLY A 430 32.53 7.32 -26.03
N GLN A 431 31.54 8.19 -26.30
CA GLN A 431 30.74 8.86 -25.26
C GLN A 431 29.38 8.17 -25.09
N SER A 432 28.85 8.09 -23.87
CA SER A 432 27.49 7.61 -23.66
C SER A 432 26.46 8.65 -24.09
N VAL A 433 25.27 8.20 -24.55
CA VAL A 433 24.19 9.08 -24.99
C VAL A 433 23.75 10.01 -23.86
N ALA A 434 23.70 9.52 -22.62
CA ALA A 434 23.37 10.35 -21.48
C ALA A 434 24.41 11.42 -21.20
N ALA A 435 25.71 11.10 -21.27
CA ALA A 435 26.77 12.08 -21.06
C ALA A 435 26.76 13.17 -22.15
N ALA A 436 26.48 12.79 -23.41
CA ALA A 436 26.31 13.73 -24.50
C ALA A 436 25.10 14.65 -24.27
N LEU A 437 23.98 14.09 -23.83
CA LEU A 437 22.74 14.82 -23.55
C LEU A 437 22.88 15.77 -22.35
N GLN A 438 23.53 15.34 -21.27
CA GLN A 438 23.83 16.18 -20.11
C GLN A 438 24.76 17.34 -20.50
N SER A 439 25.83 17.05 -21.24
CA SER A 439 26.77 18.08 -21.71
C SER A 439 26.06 19.12 -22.59
N ALA A 440 25.16 18.66 -23.46
CA ALA A 440 24.31 19.52 -24.29
C ALA A 440 23.38 20.42 -23.46
N ALA A 441 22.70 19.85 -22.47
CA ALA A 441 21.82 20.62 -21.58
C ALA A 441 22.58 21.65 -20.73
N GLN A 442 23.75 21.28 -20.22
CA GLN A 442 24.63 22.20 -19.48
C GLN A 442 25.15 23.34 -20.37
N ALA A 443 25.47 23.05 -21.64
CA ALA A 443 25.86 24.07 -22.61
C ALA A 443 24.73 25.08 -22.91
N ASP A 444 23.47 24.64 -22.82
CA ASP A 444 22.29 25.50 -22.94
C ASP A 444 21.89 26.19 -21.62
N GLY A 445 22.69 26.03 -20.57
CA GLY A 445 22.51 26.71 -19.28
C GLY A 445 21.57 26.00 -18.30
N PHE A 446 21.23 24.73 -18.54
CA PHE A 446 20.45 23.93 -17.60
C PHE A 446 21.36 23.24 -16.57
N ASP A 447 21.03 23.42 -15.29
CA ASP A 447 21.67 22.70 -14.18
C ASP A 447 21.05 21.30 -14.03
N ILE A 448 21.40 20.42 -14.97
CA ILE A 448 20.95 19.04 -15.00
C ILE A 448 22.05 18.10 -14.51
N GLU A 449 21.71 17.27 -13.54
CA GLU A 449 22.53 16.18 -13.06
C GLU A 449 21.88 14.85 -13.44
N LEU A 450 21.98 14.49 -14.73
CA LEU A 450 21.65 13.12 -15.13
C LEU A 450 22.62 12.15 -14.40
N LEU A 451 23.89 12.53 -14.27
CA LEU A 451 24.95 11.74 -13.65
C LEU A 451 24.92 11.80 -12.11
N GLN A 452 24.06 11.01 -11.47
CA GLN A 452 24.41 10.21 -10.29
C GLN A 452 23.20 9.41 -9.80
N GLY A 453 23.06 8.19 -10.32
CA GLY A 453 22.44 7.14 -9.51
C GLY A 453 23.23 7.05 -8.20
N ALA A 454 22.57 7.32 -7.08
CA ALA A 454 23.14 7.01 -5.78
C ALA A 454 23.58 5.54 -5.79
N PRO A 455 24.79 5.19 -5.31
CA PRO A 455 25.25 3.82 -5.23
C PRO A 455 24.33 2.91 -4.40
#